data_AF-B5Y730-F1
#
_entry.id   AF-B5Y730-F1
#
_cell.length_a   1.000
_cell.length_b   1.000
_cell.length_c   1.000
_cell.angle_alpha   90.00
_cell.angle_beta   90.00
_cell.angle_gamma   90.00
#
_symmetry.space_group_name_H-M   'P 1'
#
loop_
_entity.id
_entity.type
_entity.pdbx_description
1 polymer ?
#
loop_
_entity_poly.entity_id
_entity_poly.type
_entity_poly.pdbx_seq_one_letter_code
_entity_poly.pdbx_strand_id
1 'polypeptide(L)'
;MGGGENSMRKGVVDSFEDNGELVVIELEDKTTIAVPKDKFICEVHVNDVVYETESGMWQVDREETKSKLEEVQNLMDELWEKEE
;
A
#
# COMPACT_ATOMS: atom_id res chain seq x y z
N MET A 1 -7.84 22.79 16.56
CA MET A 1 -7.18 22.08 15.45
C MET A 1 -7.85 20.72 15.41
N GLY A 2 -8.71 20.52 14.41
CA GLY A 2 -9.61 19.36 14.33
C GLY A 2 -8.83 18.06 14.32
N GLY A 3 -9.35 17.06 15.02
CA GLY A 3 -8.77 15.73 15.10
C GLY A 3 -8.52 15.20 13.69
N GLY A 4 -7.28 14.83 13.40
CA GLY A 4 -6.99 13.95 12.28
C GLY A 4 -7.54 12.60 12.67
N GLU A 5 -8.75 12.31 12.20
CA GLU A 5 -9.35 10.99 12.30
C GLU A 5 -8.31 10.01 11.75
N ASN A 6 -7.90 9.08 12.61
CA ASN A 6 -7.06 7.94 12.25
C ASN A 6 -7.94 6.98 11.43
N SER A 7 -8.42 7.46 10.28
CA SER A 7 -9.28 6.73 9.37
C SER A 7 -8.35 5.91 8.49
N MET A 8 -7.96 4.73 8.98
CA MET A 8 -7.34 3.70 8.15
C MET A 8 -8.18 3.57 6.87
N ARG A 9 -7.63 4.02 5.75
CA ARG A 9 -8.34 4.01 4.48
C ARG A 9 -8.30 2.60 3.92
N LYS A 10 -9.46 2.08 3.53
CA LYS A 10 -9.58 0.78 2.88
C LYS A 10 -10.12 0.98 1.48
N GLY A 11 -9.61 0.18 0.56
CA GLY A 11 -10.07 0.21 -0.83
C GLY A 11 -9.64 -1.03 -1.61
N VAL A 12 -9.98 -1.04 -2.87
CA VAL A 12 -9.66 -2.11 -3.82
C VAL A 12 -8.80 -1.53 -4.93
N VAL A 13 -7.74 -2.23 -5.30
CA VAL A 13 -6.92 -1.85 -6.46
C VAL A 13 -7.78 -1.99 -7.73
N ASP A 14 -8.08 -0.87 -8.38
CA ASP A 14 -8.85 -0.82 -9.61
C ASP A 14 -7.96 -1.04 -10.84
N SER A 15 -6.79 -0.40 -10.87
CA SER A 15 -5.88 -0.43 -12.03
C SER A 15 -4.48 0.06 -11.68
N PHE A 16 -3.54 -0.17 -12.59
CA PHE A 16 -2.18 0.36 -12.51
C PHE A 16 -1.96 1.40 -13.60
N GLU A 17 -1.44 2.56 -13.23
CA GLU A 17 -1.04 3.62 -14.14
C GLU A 17 0.48 3.79 -14.15
N ASP A 18 0.96 4.58 -15.12
CA ASP A 18 2.39 4.93 -15.24
C ASP A 18 3.27 3.66 -15.28
N ASN A 19 2.95 2.73 -16.18
CA ASN A 19 3.61 1.41 -16.32
C ASN A 19 3.63 0.54 -15.04
N GLY A 20 2.78 0.82 -14.06
CA GLY A 20 2.78 0.10 -12.78
C GLY A 20 3.47 0.82 -11.64
N GLU A 21 3.92 2.05 -11.84
CA GLU A 21 4.49 2.89 -10.78
C GLU A 21 3.39 3.50 -9.89
N LEU A 22 2.19 3.71 -10.43
CA LEU A 22 1.03 4.21 -9.69
C LEU A 22 -0.06 3.15 -9.59
N VAL A 23 -0.54 2.92 -8.38
CA VAL A 23 -1.63 2.00 -8.07
C VAL A 23 -2.89 2.80 -7.81
N VAL A 24 -3.92 2.60 -8.63
CA VAL A 24 -5.22 3.25 -8.46
C VAL A 24 -6.06 2.40 -7.52
N ILE A 25 -6.48 3.00 -6.42
CA ILE A 25 -7.31 2.35 -5.39
C ILE A 25 -8.68 3.02 -5.37
N GLU A 26 -9.73 2.24 -5.54
CA GLU A 26 -11.11 2.66 -5.30
C GLU A 26 -11.45 2.49 -3.82
N LEU A 27 -11.73 3.60 -3.14
CA LEU A 27 -12.14 3.65 -1.73
C LEU A 27 -13.64 3.37 -1.60
N GLU A 28 -14.07 3.00 -0.39
CA GLU A 28 -15.48 2.73 -0.08
C GLU A 28 -16.42 3.91 -0.36
N ASP A 29 -15.91 5.15 -0.30
CA ASP A 29 -16.66 6.37 -0.64
C ASP A 29 -16.83 6.57 -2.17
N LYS A 30 -16.44 5.59 -2.99
CA LYS A 30 -16.41 5.65 -4.47
C LYS A 30 -15.44 6.69 -5.02
N THR A 31 -14.48 7.11 -4.22
CA THR A 31 -13.38 7.96 -4.65
C THR A 31 -12.20 7.09 -5.05
N THR A 32 -11.50 7.48 -6.12
CA THR A 32 -10.27 6.82 -6.53
C THR A 32 -9.06 7.64 -6.13
N ILE A 33 -8.03 6.98 -5.63
CA ILE A 33 -6.75 7.61 -5.28
C ILE A 33 -5.62 6.90 -6.01
N ALA A 34 -4.64 7.66 -6.50
CA ALA A 34 -3.41 7.12 -7.05
C ALA A 34 -2.34 7.10 -5.94
N VAL A 35 -1.80 5.92 -5.67
CA VAL A 35 -0.80 5.68 -4.64
C VAL A 35 0.46 5.12 -5.30
N PRO A 36 1.65 5.71 -5.08
CA PRO A 36 2.90 5.16 -5.59
C PRO A 36 3.10 3.73 -5.10
N LYS A 37 3.58 2.85 -5.98
CA LYS A 37 3.86 1.46 -5.64
C LYS A 37 4.87 1.34 -4.48
N ASP A 38 5.79 2.28 -4.33
CA ASP A 38 6.72 2.39 -3.20
C ASP A 38 6.05 2.52 -1.82
N LYS A 39 4.79 2.99 -1.77
CA LYS A 39 4.04 3.04 -0.52
C LYS A 39 3.44 1.70 -0.13
N PHE A 40 3.48 0.70 -1.01
CA PHE A 40 2.97 -0.63 -0.71
C PHE A 40 4.08 -1.50 -0.13
N ILE A 41 3.83 -2.07 1.04
CA ILE A 41 4.80 -2.94 1.75
C ILE A 41 4.89 -4.33 1.08
N CYS A 42 3.93 -4.66 0.22
CA CYS A 42 3.86 -5.92 -0.47
C CYS A 42 3.46 -5.75 -1.94
N GLU A 43 3.71 -6.78 -2.73
CA GLU A 43 3.22 -6.85 -4.10
C GLU A 43 1.69 -6.83 -4.11
N VAL A 44 1.14 -5.91 -4.90
CA VAL A 44 -0.29 -5.69 -5.09
C VAL A 44 -0.68 -6.01 -6.52
N HIS A 45 -1.90 -6.50 -6.69
CA HIS A 45 -2.49 -6.82 -7.98
C HIS A 45 -3.84 -6.13 -8.15
N VAL A 46 -4.31 -6.05 -9.40
CA VAL A 46 -5.66 -5.52 -9.67
C VAL A 46 -6.70 -6.42 -8.99
N ASN A 47 -7.68 -5.80 -8.35
CA ASN A 47 -8.69 -6.39 -7.46
C ASN A 47 -8.20 -6.79 -6.05
N ASP A 48 -6.95 -6.50 -5.67
CA ASP A 48 -6.52 -6.71 -4.28
C ASP A 48 -7.18 -5.69 -3.34
N VAL A 49 -7.61 -6.17 -2.18
CA VAL A 49 -8.11 -5.31 -1.11
C VAL A 49 -6.92 -4.81 -0.29
N VAL A 50 -6.77 -3.50 -0.20
CA VAL A 50 -5.65 -2.83 0.45
C VAL A 50 -6.13 -1.88 1.53
N TYR A 51 -5.33 -1.72 2.58
CA TYR A 51 -5.56 -0.77 3.65
C TYR A 51 -4.33 0.06 3.97
N GLU A 52 -4.56 1.31 4.34
CA GLU A 52 -3.55 2.23 4.84
C GLU A 52 -3.27 1.94 6.32
N THR A 53 -2.00 1.74 6.63
CA THR A 53 -1.45 1.57 7.98
C THR A 53 -1.28 2.92 8.67
N GLU A 54 -1.13 2.92 10.01
CA GLU A 54 -0.88 4.13 10.78
C GLU A 54 0.42 4.87 10.39
N SER A 55 1.33 4.19 9.68
CA SER A 55 2.57 4.77 9.16
C SER A 55 2.41 5.49 7.81
N GLY A 56 1.20 5.46 7.21
CA GLY A 56 0.93 6.00 5.87
C GLY A 56 1.39 5.10 4.73
N MET A 57 1.70 3.84 5.03
CA MET A 57 2.02 2.79 4.06
C MET A 57 0.78 1.95 3.78
N TRP A 58 0.68 1.37 2.60
CA TRP A 58 -0.41 0.51 2.18
C TRP A 58 0.00 -0.96 2.26
N GLN A 59 -0.92 -1.80 2.72
CA GLN A 59 -0.73 -3.24 2.68
C GLN A 59 -2.00 -3.92 2.18
N VAL A 60 -1.82 -5.05 1.51
CA VAL A 60 -2.95 -5.92 1.19
C VAL A 60 -3.50 -6.48 2.49
N ASP A 61 -4.83 -6.47 2.62
CA ASP A 61 -5.56 -7.08 3.72
C ASP A 61 -5.42 -8.61 3.64
N ARG A 62 -4.27 -9.09 4.09
CA ARG A 62 -3.94 -10.51 4.19
C ARG A 62 -4.15 -11.00 5.61
N GLU A 63 -5.05 -10.45 6.42
CA GLU A 63 -5.26 -10.90 7.82
C GLU A 63 -6.11 -12.18 7.96
N GLU A 64 -6.39 -12.89 6.86
CA GLU A 64 -6.53 -14.36 6.84
C GLU A 64 -5.18 -15.10 6.71
N THR A 65 -4.05 -14.40 6.68
CA THR A 65 -2.66 -14.91 6.71
C THR A 65 -2.10 -14.65 8.11
N LYS A 66 -2.83 -15.18 9.08
CA LYS A 66 -2.56 -15.23 10.52
C LYS A 66 -1.08 -15.46 10.86
N SER A 67 -0.54 -14.62 11.74
CA SER A 67 0.72 -14.81 12.47
C SER A 67 1.98 -14.91 11.61
N LYS A 68 2.75 -13.82 11.38
CA LYS A 68 4.24 -13.90 11.38
C LYS A 68 5.09 -12.65 11.13
N LEU A 69 4.59 -11.48 10.75
CA LEU A 69 5.51 -10.40 10.33
C LEU A 69 6.03 -9.53 11.50
N GLU A 70 6.63 -10.19 12.50
CA GLU A 70 7.69 -9.62 13.36
C GLU A 70 9.01 -9.38 12.58
N GLU A 71 9.00 -9.44 11.25
CA GLU A 71 10.19 -9.36 10.37
C GLU A 71 10.12 -8.24 9.32
N VAL A 72 9.52 -7.08 9.62
CA VAL A 72 9.75 -5.86 8.80
C VAL A 72 11.11 -5.26 9.19
N GLN A 73 12.18 -6.03 9.00
CA GLN A 73 13.57 -5.58 9.19
C GLN A 73 14.50 -5.94 8.03
N ASN A 74 14.06 -6.63 6.97
CA ASN A 74 15.03 -7.20 6.01
C ASN A 74 14.73 -7.09 4.50
N LEU A 75 13.81 -6.24 4.04
CA LEU A 75 13.66 -5.97 2.59
C LEU A 75 13.61 -4.48 2.26
N MET A 76 14.51 -3.70 2.88
CA MET A 76 14.97 -2.40 2.38
C MET A 76 16.40 -2.55 1.82
N ASP A 77 16.62 -3.58 1.01
CA ASP A 77 17.83 -3.75 0.22
C ASP A 77 17.38 -3.96 -1.22
N GLU A 78 18.09 -3.38 -2.19
CA GLU A 78 17.86 -3.44 -3.66
C GLU A 78 17.12 -2.27 -4.35
N LEU A 79 17.31 -1.04 -3.88
CA LEU A 79 17.34 0.17 -4.74
C LEU A 79 18.06 1.24 -3.90
N TRP A 80 19.35 1.53 -4.07
CA TRP A 80 20.07 1.90 -5.28
C TRP A 80 21.52 1.43 -5.19
N GLU A 81 21.98 0.65 -6.17
CA GLU A 81 23.41 0.46 -6.41
C GLU A 81 24.04 1.83 -6.71
N LYS A 82 25.16 2.13 -6.02
CA LYS A 82 26.02 3.26 -6.36
C LYS A 82 26.58 3.05 -7.76
N GLU A 83 26.30 3.97 -8.68
CA GLU A 83 27.17 4.16 -9.84
C GLU A 83 28.31 5.14 -9.48
N GLU A 84 29.53 4.60 -9.59
CA GLU A 84 30.90 5.17 -9.46
C GLU A 84 31.42 5.72 -8.11
#